data_AF-A0A0H3JZ91-F1
#
_entry.id   AF-A0A0H3JZ91-F1
#
_cell.length_a   1.000
_cell.length_b   1.000
_cell.length_c   1.000
_cell.angle_alpha   90.00
_cell.angle_beta   90.00
_cell.angle_gamma   90.00
#
_symmetry.space_group_name_H-M   'P 1'
#
loop_
_entity.id
_entity.type
_entity.pdbx_description
1 polymer ?
#
loop_
_entity_poly.entity_id
_entity_poly.type
_entity_poly.pdbx_seq_one_letter_code
_entity_poly.pdbx_strand_id
1 'polypeptide(L)'
;MSRIMSIRFLIIEAYLHVLAFALIITGLIGLVGYPDVQHLTFHSLVLPLDSSLLLLLLGGLLLSAVYRAGKLLKALMFLLIITVVYGTTRNWLVGEPETNFSFISEFIRVRTAFVITSLISSLAFSWSLESRLTKRRAYFTGVGIILLSSTSLLSDLFWAPEATSLRYDFSSIYVVNFLSILLSISVILLAPRSHQSLSSPGRIPVLAGLLGVMLTCITWYLLSLQTISFINQQSDILLAKVQSSTERALSNRLALIQRMSERWEALGSLPTQAYWQQEAKSYLRDFPNLQWVGVFDSEIQPYWLVGRTDKAAEWLPRFRAEQNQQVWFQQTLASRSTSLSPVFTLPDNPSTYVLLASPLNLPNHPPRLIAAGLSLQGIMRDLIGTDYDQFVLALFQGDQPIYRSALLSNQDLKSRPINDRNIILSNGKSWKLVAYVSNPAAFSTARLLSVLVMAFGLLLSFFLMLSQRLARIATERAKYLQQANKNLQASLESQAFAQALNQRIMEFTMDVLCSFDREGRFLEVSPSCLKLFGYSPEELNGRPYLELVLPEDRDLTIQEAQQLMTGRPTYNFRNRYRHKDGHVIHILWSADWSETDQVLFAVAHDITPLVQNEAFANRQRDILSLISLDRPLTEI
;
A
#
# COMPACT_ATOMS: atom_id res chain seq x y z
N MET A 1 6.67 -22.48 25.09
CA MET A 1 6.03 -21.24 25.58
C MET A 1 5.91 -20.25 24.42
N SER A 2 4.84 -20.33 23.62
CA SER A 2 4.61 -19.45 22.48
C SER A 2 4.21 -18.06 22.98
N ARG A 3 5.06 -17.04 22.78
CA ARG A 3 4.67 -15.64 22.99
C ARG A 3 3.39 -15.38 22.18
N ILE A 4 2.32 -15.00 22.87
CA ILE A 4 1.07 -14.56 22.27
C ILE A 4 1.42 -13.37 21.37
N MET A 5 1.49 -13.60 20.06
CA MET A 5 1.68 -12.53 19.08
C MET A 5 0.43 -11.65 19.12
N SER A 6 0.57 -10.42 19.61
CA SER A 6 -0.54 -9.48 19.67
C SER A 6 -1.08 -9.24 18.26
N ILE A 7 -2.40 -9.23 18.10
CA ILE A 7 -3.11 -8.91 16.84
C ILE A 7 -2.57 -7.61 16.22
N ARG A 8 -2.14 -6.65 17.06
CA ARG A 8 -1.51 -5.40 16.63
C ARG A 8 -0.28 -5.62 15.74
N PHE A 9 0.56 -6.61 16.03
CA PHE A 9 1.74 -6.90 15.20
C PHE A 9 1.34 -7.45 13.83
N LEU A 10 0.32 -8.31 13.78
CA LEU A 10 -0.16 -8.90 12.54
C LEU A 10 -0.70 -7.84 11.57
N ILE A 11 -1.47 -6.88 12.11
CA ILE A 11 -2.01 -5.73 11.38
C ILE A 11 -0.88 -4.90 10.79
N ILE A 12 0.10 -4.50 11.61
CA ILE A 12 1.23 -3.67 11.17
C ILE A 12 2.02 -4.39 10.07
N GLU A 13 2.27 -5.68 10.20
CA GLU A 13 2.98 -6.44 9.18
C GLU A 13 2.21 -6.55 7.87
N ALA A 14 0.91 -6.85 7.90
CA ALA A 14 0.10 -6.91 6.69
C ALA A 14 0.10 -5.55 5.96
N TYR A 15 -0.02 -4.46 6.72
CA TYR A 15 0.07 -3.10 6.20
C TYR A 15 1.41 -2.82 5.52
N LEU A 16 2.53 -3.12 6.18
CA LEU A 16 3.86 -2.90 5.63
C LEU A 16 4.11 -3.73 4.35
N HIS A 17 3.64 -4.99 4.29
CA HIS A 17 3.78 -5.79 3.07
C HIS A 17 2.98 -5.21 1.91
N VAL A 18 1.71 -4.86 2.15
CA VAL A 18 0.85 -4.28 1.11
C VAL A 18 1.43 -2.98 0.58
N LEU A 19 1.93 -2.10 1.46
CA LEU A 19 2.56 -0.86 1.01
C LEU A 19 3.87 -1.11 0.25
N ALA A 20 4.73 -2.02 0.72
CA ALA A 20 5.95 -2.39 0.00
C ALA A 20 5.63 -2.90 -1.41
N PHE A 21 4.66 -3.81 -1.53
CA PHE A 21 4.22 -4.32 -2.83
C PHE A 21 3.65 -3.21 -3.70
N ALA A 22 2.89 -2.27 -3.13
CA ALA A 22 2.30 -1.17 -3.89
C ALA A 22 3.39 -0.27 -4.48
N LEU A 23 4.37 0.11 -3.66
CA LEU A 23 5.50 0.93 -4.10
C LEU A 23 6.34 0.23 -5.17
N ILE A 24 6.66 -1.06 -4.99
CA ILE A 24 7.44 -1.84 -5.95
C ILE A 24 6.68 -2.00 -7.27
N ILE A 25 5.42 -2.42 -7.23
CA ILE A 25 4.63 -2.69 -8.42
C ILE A 25 4.33 -1.39 -9.17
N THR A 26 3.96 -0.32 -8.48
CA THR A 26 3.77 1.00 -9.11
C THR A 26 5.06 1.50 -9.75
N GLY A 27 6.21 1.30 -9.11
CA GLY A 27 7.52 1.58 -9.69
C GLY A 27 7.77 0.78 -10.96
N LEU A 28 7.58 -0.55 -10.92
CA LEU A 28 7.76 -1.45 -12.07
C LEU A 28 6.84 -1.11 -13.25
N ILE A 29 5.56 -0.88 -13.00
CA ILE A 29 4.59 -0.51 -14.05
C ILE A 29 5.01 0.80 -14.71
N GLY A 30 5.45 1.80 -13.93
CA GLY A 30 5.92 3.06 -14.52
C GLY A 30 7.21 2.93 -15.34
N LEU A 31 8.10 1.99 -15.01
CA LEU A 31 9.27 1.67 -15.85
C LEU A 31 8.87 0.99 -17.16
N VAL A 32 7.91 0.06 -17.12
CA VAL A 32 7.43 -0.67 -18.30
C VAL A 32 6.64 0.23 -19.25
N GLY A 33 5.85 1.16 -18.72
CA GLY A 33 5.02 2.06 -19.52
C GLY A 33 5.75 3.23 -20.17
N TYR A 34 7.07 3.30 -20.02
CA TYR A 34 7.91 4.39 -20.51
C TYR A 34 8.24 4.37 -22.03
N PRO A 35 8.55 3.20 -22.66
CA PRO A 35 9.06 3.17 -24.04
C PRO A 35 8.07 3.55 -25.14
N ASP A 36 6.77 3.66 -24.86
CA ASP A 36 5.70 3.69 -25.87
C ASP A 36 5.22 5.11 -26.25
N VAL A 37 5.87 6.18 -25.72
CA VAL A 37 5.40 7.57 -25.87
C VAL A 37 6.25 8.35 -26.87
N GLN A 38 5.70 8.67 -28.04
CA GLN A 38 6.40 9.40 -29.13
C GLN A 38 6.65 10.89 -28.82
N HIS A 39 5.80 11.53 -28.02
CA HIS A 39 5.95 12.93 -27.58
C HIS A 39 5.77 13.04 -26.06
N LEU A 40 6.88 13.04 -25.31
CA LEU A 40 6.90 13.03 -23.86
C LEU A 40 6.58 14.43 -23.27
N THR A 41 5.29 14.74 -23.13
CA THR A 41 4.79 15.89 -22.36
C THR A 41 4.36 15.48 -20.94
N PHE A 42 4.26 16.42 -19.99
CA PHE A 42 3.75 16.11 -18.63
C PHE A 42 2.33 15.51 -18.64
N HIS A 43 1.57 15.79 -19.70
CA HIS A 43 0.24 15.25 -19.93
C HIS A 43 0.26 13.98 -20.80
N SER A 44 1.40 13.30 -20.95
CA SER A 44 1.51 12.03 -21.68
C SER A 44 1.90 10.85 -20.79
N LEU A 45 2.44 11.12 -19.60
CA LEU A 45 2.95 10.11 -18.66
C LEU A 45 2.14 10.08 -17.37
N VAL A 46 1.90 8.86 -16.88
CA VAL A 46 1.34 8.64 -15.52
C VAL A 46 2.43 8.87 -14.46
N LEU A 47 3.63 8.32 -14.68
CA LEU A 47 4.77 8.37 -13.76
C LEU A 47 6.06 8.66 -14.54
N PRO A 48 6.86 9.66 -14.14
CA PRO A 48 8.22 9.84 -14.65
C PRO A 48 9.13 8.68 -14.25
N LEU A 49 10.13 8.38 -15.10
CA LEU A 49 11.11 7.32 -14.87
C LEU A 49 11.82 7.45 -13.50
N ASP A 50 12.24 8.66 -13.16
CA ASP A 50 12.91 8.99 -11.90
C ASP A 50 12.00 8.70 -10.68
N SER A 51 10.70 8.99 -10.79
CA SER A 51 9.71 8.69 -9.75
C SER A 51 9.49 7.18 -9.62
N SER A 52 9.45 6.46 -10.73
CA SER A 52 9.33 5.00 -10.74
C SER A 52 10.51 4.31 -10.04
N LEU A 53 11.74 4.78 -10.28
CA LEU A 53 12.93 4.29 -9.58
C LEU A 53 12.85 4.58 -8.08
N LEU A 54 12.46 5.79 -7.68
CA LEU A 54 12.31 6.15 -6.27
C LEU A 54 11.27 5.27 -5.55
N LEU A 55 10.12 5.01 -6.18
CA LEU A 55 9.10 4.12 -5.60
C LEU A 55 9.61 2.69 -5.42
N LEU A 56 10.34 2.17 -6.41
CA LEU A 56 10.93 0.83 -6.36
C LEU A 56 11.93 0.71 -5.20
N LEU A 57 12.79 1.72 -5.03
CA LEU A 57 13.75 1.78 -3.93
C LEU A 57 13.09 1.92 -2.56
N LEU A 58 12.09 2.80 -2.42
CA LEU A 58 11.34 2.98 -1.18
C LEU A 58 10.59 1.71 -0.79
N GLY A 59 9.95 1.03 -1.75
CA GLY A 59 9.27 -0.24 -1.52
C GLY A 59 10.24 -1.37 -1.12
N GLY A 60 11.40 -1.46 -1.78
CA GLY A 60 12.46 -2.40 -1.41
C GLY A 60 13.04 -2.13 -0.02
N LEU A 61 13.23 -0.85 0.34
CA LEU A 61 13.72 -0.43 1.65
C LEU A 61 12.71 -0.81 2.75
N LEU A 62 11.42 -0.57 2.51
CA LEU A 62 10.34 -0.93 3.43
C LEU A 62 10.26 -2.46 3.63
N LEU A 63 10.36 -3.24 2.54
CA LEU A 63 10.39 -4.69 2.62
C LEU A 63 11.64 -5.21 3.36
N SER A 64 12.82 -4.63 3.09
CA SER A 64 14.06 -5.02 3.77
C SER A 64 14.01 -4.71 5.26
N ALA A 65 13.38 -3.61 5.67
CA ALA A 65 13.21 -3.25 7.07
C ALA A 65 12.28 -4.21 7.82
N VAL A 66 11.31 -4.81 7.13
CA VAL A 66 10.42 -5.84 7.70
C VAL A 66 11.17 -7.15 7.97
N TYR A 67 12.04 -7.61 7.06
CA TYR A 67 12.62 -8.96 7.13
C TYR A 67 13.98 -9.08 7.86
N ARG A 68 14.71 -7.97 8.07
CA ARG A 68 15.85 -7.72 9.01
C ARG A 68 16.75 -6.64 8.41
N ALA A 69 17.19 -5.68 9.22
CA ALA A 69 18.17 -4.68 8.81
C ALA A 69 19.55 -5.33 8.55
N GLY A 70 19.87 -5.57 7.28
CA GLY A 70 21.12 -6.19 6.83
C GLY A 70 21.89 -5.32 5.83
N LYS A 71 22.83 -5.93 5.10
CA LYS A 71 23.62 -5.25 4.05
C LYS A 71 22.74 -4.68 2.93
N LEU A 72 21.65 -5.39 2.57
CA LEU A 72 20.70 -4.95 1.54
C LEU A 72 20.02 -3.63 1.89
N LEU A 73 19.58 -3.46 3.14
CA LEU A 73 18.98 -2.20 3.61
C LEU A 73 19.94 -1.03 3.46
N LYS A 74 21.22 -1.22 3.86
CA LYS A 74 22.25 -0.18 3.74
C LYS A 74 22.54 0.16 2.27
N ALA A 75 22.59 -0.85 1.40
CA ALA A 75 22.79 -0.65 -0.03
C ALA A 75 21.62 0.13 -0.68
N LEU A 76 20.37 -0.23 -0.36
CA LEU A 76 19.18 0.46 -0.86
C LEU A 76 19.10 1.90 -0.33
N MET A 77 19.42 2.14 0.94
CA MET A 77 19.51 3.50 1.48
C MET A 77 20.59 4.32 0.77
N PHE A 78 21.77 3.74 0.55
CA PHE A 78 22.86 4.42 -0.14
C PHE A 78 22.46 4.80 -1.56
N LEU A 79 21.83 3.88 -2.30
CA LEU A 79 21.37 4.13 -3.66
C LEU A 79 20.24 5.16 -3.73
N LEU A 80 19.33 5.16 -2.75
CA LEU A 80 18.30 6.19 -2.63
C LEU A 80 18.90 7.57 -2.33
N ILE A 81 19.86 7.66 -1.39
CA ILE A 81 20.57 8.91 -1.07
C ILE A 81 21.29 9.44 -2.31
N ILE A 82 21.99 8.58 -3.06
CA ILE A 82 22.63 8.98 -4.32
C ILE A 82 21.61 9.56 -5.30
N THR A 83 20.50 8.84 -5.52
CA THR A 83 19.45 9.26 -6.47
C THR A 83 18.86 10.62 -6.09
N VAL A 84 18.63 10.82 -4.80
CA VAL A 84 18.07 12.05 -4.23
C VAL A 84 19.06 13.21 -4.29
N VAL A 85 20.32 13.01 -3.84
CA VAL A 85 21.38 14.03 -3.90
C VAL A 85 21.67 14.44 -5.33
N TYR A 86 21.71 13.47 -6.25
CA TYR A 86 21.84 13.75 -7.66
C TYR A 86 20.68 14.62 -8.17
N GLY A 87 19.43 14.25 -7.86
CA GLY A 87 18.24 15.01 -8.24
C GLY A 87 18.23 16.45 -7.72
N THR A 88 18.54 16.65 -6.43
CA THR A 88 18.58 17.99 -5.83
C THR A 88 19.73 18.83 -6.38
N THR A 89 20.94 18.28 -6.47
CA THR A 89 22.12 19.01 -6.94
C THR A 89 21.96 19.43 -8.39
N ARG A 90 21.37 18.56 -9.23
CA ARG A 90 21.11 18.86 -10.63
C ARG A 90 20.00 19.90 -10.79
N ASN A 91 18.94 19.85 -9.97
CA ASN A 91 17.90 20.88 -9.95
C ASN A 91 18.45 22.25 -9.49
N TRP A 92 19.40 22.26 -8.55
CA TRP A 92 20.04 23.49 -8.09
C TRP A 92 20.94 24.11 -9.15
N LEU A 93 21.77 23.31 -9.84
CA LEU A 93 22.73 23.79 -10.84
C LEU A 93 22.08 24.33 -12.12
N VAL A 94 20.94 23.76 -12.52
CA VAL A 94 20.33 24.01 -13.84
C VAL A 94 19.07 24.87 -13.74
N GLY A 95 18.64 25.23 -12.52
CA GLY A 95 17.41 25.96 -12.26
C GLY A 95 16.18 25.07 -12.16
N GLU A 96 15.02 25.67 -11.88
CA GLU A 96 13.75 24.96 -11.70
C GLU A 96 13.41 24.04 -12.91
N PRO A 97 12.77 22.88 -12.65
CA PRO A 97 12.64 21.75 -13.58
C PRO A 97 11.74 21.98 -14.79
N GLU A 98 11.21 23.18 -14.98
CA GLU A 98 10.22 23.48 -16.01
C GLU A 98 10.82 23.37 -17.43
N THR A 99 12.14 23.52 -17.59
CA THR A 99 12.81 23.61 -18.90
C THR A 99 13.88 22.56 -19.21
N ASN A 100 14.22 21.63 -18.31
CA ASN A 100 15.43 20.78 -18.48
C ASN A 100 15.24 19.27 -18.27
N PHE A 101 16.04 18.49 -19.02
CA PHE A 101 16.01 17.02 -19.10
C PHE A 101 16.89 16.34 -18.03
N SER A 102 16.46 15.19 -17.51
CA SER A 102 17.21 14.28 -16.64
C SER A 102 18.24 13.50 -17.47
N PHE A 103 19.45 13.25 -16.95
CA PHE A 103 20.48 12.51 -17.69
C PHE A 103 20.24 10.99 -17.74
N ILE A 104 19.41 10.45 -16.85
CA ILE A 104 19.10 9.00 -16.79
C ILE A 104 18.05 8.64 -17.85
N SER A 105 17.10 9.53 -18.07
CA SER A 105 16.04 9.33 -19.06
C SER A 105 16.27 10.09 -20.36
N GLU A 106 16.98 11.23 -20.34
CA GLU A 106 16.89 12.31 -21.33
C GLU A 106 15.55 13.08 -21.29
N PHE A 107 14.73 12.91 -20.24
CA PHE A 107 13.37 13.48 -20.16
C PHE A 107 13.03 14.15 -18.82
N ILE A 108 11.74 14.40 -18.57
CA ILE A 108 11.16 15.25 -17.52
C ILE A 108 11.70 14.95 -16.12
N ARG A 109 12.19 15.99 -15.42
CA ARG A 109 12.72 15.91 -14.04
C ARG A 109 11.65 15.98 -12.97
N VAL A 110 11.97 15.40 -11.82
CA VAL A 110 11.16 15.46 -10.60
C VAL A 110 11.39 16.80 -9.88
N ARG A 111 10.31 17.51 -9.49
CA ARG A 111 10.42 18.77 -8.73
C ARG A 111 11.13 18.58 -7.39
N THR A 112 11.92 19.58 -7.02
CA THR A 112 12.76 19.60 -5.81
C THR A 112 11.97 19.28 -4.53
N ALA A 113 10.71 19.72 -4.43
CA ALA A 113 9.85 19.42 -3.28
C ALA A 113 9.64 17.91 -3.06
N PHE A 114 9.39 17.13 -4.12
CA PHE A 114 9.21 15.68 -4.01
C PHE A 114 10.53 14.96 -3.67
N VAL A 115 11.64 15.45 -4.22
CA VAL A 115 12.96 14.92 -3.91
C VAL A 115 13.29 15.16 -2.43
N ILE A 116 12.95 16.33 -1.89
CA ILE A 116 13.12 16.67 -0.47
C ILE A 116 12.21 15.80 0.40
N THR A 117 10.92 15.64 0.08
CA THR A 117 10.05 14.79 0.91
C THR A 117 10.48 13.33 0.88
N SER A 118 10.92 12.82 -0.27
CA SER A 118 11.52 11.48 -0.38
C SER A 118 12.81 11.33 0.44
N LEU A 119 13.66 12.37 0.47
CA LEU A 119 14.86 12.41 1.32
C LEU A 119 14.50 12.32 2.81
N ILE A 120 13.56 13.16 3.25
CA ILE A 120 13.11 13.22 4.64
C ILE A 120 12.46 11.89 5.02
N SER A 121 11.62 11.30 4.16
CA SER A 121 11.05 9.97 4.38
C SER A 121 12.12 8.90 4.53
N SER A 122 13.17 8.93 3.72
CA SER A 122 14.30 7.98 3.81
C SER A 122 15.09 8.13 5.12
N LEU A 123 15.39 9.37 5.51
CA LEU A 123 16.08 9.67 6.76
C LEU A 123 15.25 9.22 7.96
N ALA A 124 13.95 9.50 7.93
CA ALA A 124 13.01 9.06 8.95
C ALA A 124 12.96 7.53 9.06
N PHE A 125 13.06 6.83 7.92
CA PHE A 125 13.14 5.38 7.87
C PHE A 125 14.41 4.86 8.56
N SER A 126 15.57 5.45 8.28
CA SER A 126 16.83 5.10 8.94
C SER A 126 16.75 5.32 10.45
N TRP A 127 16.22 6.46 10.88
CA TRP A 127 16.08 6.79 12.30
C TRP A 127 15.12 5.86 13.05
N SER A 128 14.10 5.33 12.36
CA SER A 128 13.12 4.40 12.95
C SER A 128 13.73 3.07 13.41
N LEU A 129 14.89 2.70 12.84
CA LEU A 129 15.57 1.42 13.08
C LEU A 129 16.66 1.48 14.16
N GLU A 130 16.95 2.66 14.70
CA GLU A 130 18.05 2.91 15.65
C GLU A 130 17.56 3.18 17.10
N SER A 131 18.31 3.99 17.86
CA SER A 131 18.12 4.32 19.28
C SER A 131 16.73 4.89 19.65
N ARG A 132 16.42 4.98 20.96
CA ARG A 132 15.16 5.59 21.45
C ARG A 132 14.99 7.06 21.03
N LEU A 133 16.08 7.82 20.94
CA LEU A 133 16.05 9.24 20.55
C LEU A 133 15.74 9.43 19.06
N THR A 134 16.37 8.61 18.20
CA THR A 134 16.12 8.63 16.76
C THR A 134 14.70 8.17 16.43
N LYS A 135 14.13 7.24 17.19
CA LYS A 135 12.72 6.83 17.07
C LYS A 135 11.73 7.96 17.33
N ARG A 136 11.98 8.84 18.31
CA ARG A 136 11.15 10.04 18.53
C ARG A 136 11.26 11.01 17.35
N ARG A 137 12.47 11.22 16.81
CA ARG A 137 12.68 12.06 15.62
C ARG A 137 11.91 11.51 14.41
N ALA A 138 12.02 10.22 14.14
CA ALA A 138 11.30 9.52 13.06
C ALA A 138 9.77 9.70 13.17
N TYR A 139 9.24 9.62 14.39
CA TYR A 139 7.81 9.84 14.66
C TYR A 139 7.39 11.27 14.28
N PHE A 140 8.08 12.29 14.81
CA PHE A 140 7.74 13.69 14.50
C PHE A 140 7.90 14.03 13.02
N THR A 141 8.92 13.49 12.35
CA THR A 141 9.08 13.67 10.90
C THR A 141 7.95 13.02 10.12
N GLY A 142 7.49 11.82 10.51
CA GLY A 142 6.35 11.16 9.88
C GLY A 142 5.07 11.98 10.02
N VAL A 143 4.78 12.49 11.21
CA VAL A 143 3.63 13.39 11.46
C VAL A 143 3.73 14.66 10.62
N GLY A 144 4.92 15.27 10.53
CA GLY A 144 5.15 16.46 9.71
C GLY A 144 4.87 16.23 8.22
N ILE A 145 5.31 15.10 7.66
CA ILE A 145 5.05 14.76 6.26
C ILE A 145 3.55 14.50 6.01
N ILE A 146 2.85 13.86 6.95
CA ILE A 146 1.39 13.66 6.84
C ILE A 146 0.67 15.00 6.81
N LEU A 147 1.02 15.93 7.71
CA LEU A 147 0.44 17.27 7.74
C LEU A 147 0.71 18.01 6.42
N LEU A 148 1.96 18.01 5.96
CA LEU A 148 2.37 18.63 4.70
C LEU A 148 1.58 18.08 3.50
N SER A 149 1.53 16.76 3.36
CA SER A 149 0.84 16.08 2.25
C SER A 149 -0.68 16.31 2.31
N SER A 150 -1.26 16.33 3.51
CA SER A 150 -2.70 16.61 3.70
C SER A 150 -3.02 18.07 3.38
N THR A 151 -2.18 19.02 3.80
CA THR A 151 -2.35 20.44 3.45
C THR A 151 -2.24 20.67 1.95
N SER A 152 -1.33 19.96 1.27
CA SER A 152 -1.22 20.00 -0.19
C SER A 152 -2.50 19.48 -0.87
N LEU A 153 -3.02 18.32 -0.44
CA LEU A 153 -4.27 17.76 -0.98
C LEU A 153 -5.47 18.69 -0.75
N LEU A 154 -5.59 19.28 0.44
CA LEU A 154 -6.69 20.19 0.78
C LEU A 154 -6.59 21.52 0.03
N SER A 155 -5.37 22.02 -0.24
CA SER A 155 -5.15 23.28 -0.95
C SER A 155 -5.65 23.26 -2.40
N ASP A 156 -5.68 22.08 -3.03
CA ASP A 156 -6.22 21.87 -4.37
C ASP A 156 -7.74 21.67 -4.36
N LEU A 157 -8.29 21.12 -3.27
CA LEU A 157 -9.74 20.87 -3.17
C LEU A 157 -10.53 22.13 -2.79
N PHE A 158 -9.96 23.01 -1.97
CA PHE A 158 -10.63 24.19 -1.39
C PHE A 158 -10.12 25.54 -1.92
N TRP A 159 -9.35 25.54 -3.01
CA TRP A 159 -8.81 26.76 -3.64
C TRP A 159 -8.11 27.70 -2.64
N ALA A 160 -6.98 27.26 -2.07
CA ALA A 160 -6.14 28.12 -1.23
C ALA A 160 -5.28 29.08 -2.09
N PRO A 161 -4.96 30.30 -1.59
CA PRO A 161 -4.12 31.27 -2.30
C PRO A 161 -2.69 30.74 -2.53
N GLU A 162 -2.06 31.25 -3.61
CA GLU A 162 -0.74 30.85 -4.15
C GLU A 162 0.42 30.89 -3.15
N ALA A 163 0.26 31.53 -1.99
CA ALA A 163 1.29 31.67 -0.95
C ALA A 163 1.71 30.34 -0.28
N THR A 164 1.10 29.22 -0.65
CA THR A 164 1.49 27.86 -0.22
C THR A 164 2.22 27.14 -1.35
N SER A 165 3.42 27.61 -1.69
CA SER A 165 4.30 27.17 -2.81
C SER A 165 4.79 25.70 -2.77
N LEU A 166 4.15 24.84 -1.98
CA LEU A 166 4.37 23.39 -1.95
C LEU A 166 3.44 22.63 -2.92
N ARG A 167 2.69 23.35 -3.77
CA ARG A 167 1.88 22.74 -4.83
C ARG A 167 2.75 21.87 -5.73
N TYR A 168 2.47 20.58 -5.73
CA TYR A 168 3.05 19.65 -6.69
C TYR A 168 2.24 19.77 -7.99
N ASP A 169 2.58 20.68 -8.90
CA ASP A 169 1.89 20.79 -10.20
C ASP A 169 2.15 19.56 -11.09
N PHE A 170 1.44 18.45 -10.85
CA PHE A 170 1.51 17.22 -11.64
C PHE A 170 0.13 16.66 -11.96
N SER A 171 0.06 15.88 -13.04
CA SER A 171 -1.04 14.93 -13.30
C SER A 171 -1.24 13.92 -12.15
N SER A 172 -0.17 13.60 -11.40
CA SER A 172 -0.11 12.57 -10.37
C SER A 172 0.00 13.07 -8.93
N ILE A 173 -0.23 14.37 -8.67
CA ILE A 173 -0.14 14.98 -7.31
C ILE A 173 -0.90 14.19 -6.25
N TYR A 174 -2.13 13.76 -6.56
CA TYR A 174 -2.99 13.05 -5.63
C TYR A 174 -2.40 11.69 -5.22
N VAL A 175 -1.80 10.96 -6.18
CA VAL A 175 -1.19 9.65 -5.96
C VAL A 175 0.08 9.77 -5.12
N VAL A 176 0.91 10.78 -5.45
CA VAL A 176 2.13 11.09 -4.71
C VAL A 176 1.83 11.41 -3.26
N ASN A 177 0.94 12.38 -3.01
CA ASN A 177 0.56 12.76 -1.65
C ASN A 177 -0.06 11.59 -0.89
N PHE A 178 -0.90 10.78 -1.55
CA PHE A 178 -1.47 9.58 -0.95
C PHE A 178 -0.42 8.54 -0.54
N LEU A 179 0.52 8.21 -1.42
CA LEU A 179 1.62 7.27 -1.12
C LEU A 179 2.57 7.83 -0.05
N SER A 180 2.84 9.14 -0.05
CA SER A 180 3.65 9.80 0.99
C SER A 180 3.00 9.73 2.36
N ILE A 181 1.66 9.87 2.45
CA ILE A 181 0.92 9.67 3.70
C ILE A 181 1.06 8.22 4.18
N LEU A 182 0.86 7.22 3.30
CA LEU A 182 1.01 5.81 3.66
C LEU A 182 2.45 5.47 4.09
N LEU A 183 3.45 5.99 3.38
CA LEU A 183 4.85 5.80 3.75
C LEU A 183 5.15 6.40 5.13
N SER A 184 4.59 7.56 5.44
CA SER A 184 4.77 8.23 6.73
C SER A 184 4.10 7.49 7.89
N ILE A 185 2.90 6.93 7.67
CA ILE A 185 2.25 6.02 8.62
C ILE A 185 3.14 4.80 8.88
N SER A 186 3.81 4.27 7.86
CA SER A 186 4.73 3.13 8.01
C SER A 186 5.92 3.46 8.92
N VAL A 187 6.51 4.65 8.77
CA VAL A 187 7.59 5.12 9.66
C VAL A 187 7.13 5.19 11.12
N ILE A 188 5.92 5.73 11.36
CA ILE A 188 5.32 5.82 12.69
C ILE A 188 5.09 4.43 13.29
N LEU A 189 4.60 3.47 12.50
CA LEU A 189 4.34 2.10 12.96
C LEU A 189 5.62 1.28 13.21
N LEU A 190 6.73 1.63 12.55
CA LEU A 190 8.02 0.97 12.73
C LEU A 190 8.77 1.45 13.98
N ALA A 191 8.64 2.73 14.36
CA ALA A 191 9.40 3.32 15.48
C ALA A 191 9.28 2.59 16.83
N PRO A 192 8.10 2.08 17.27
CA PRO A 192 7.97 1.39 18.56
C PRO A 192 8.60 -0.01 18.61
N ARG A 193 9.01 -0.62 17.47
CA ARG A 193 9.44 -2.02 17.45
C ARG A 193 10.78 -2.24 18.16
N SER A 194 10.78 -3.07 19.20
CA SER A 194 11.99 -3.66 19.79
C SER A 194 12.15 -5.09 19.25
N HIS A 195 13.21 -5.33 18.47
CA HIS A 195 13.87 -6.61 18.11
C HIS A 195 13.15 -7.98 18.26
N GLN A 196 11.83 -8.08 18.14
CA GLN A 196 11.13 -9.36 18.16
C GLN A 196 11.17 -9.97 16.75
N SER A 197 11.71 -11.18 16.64
CA SER A 197 11.80 -11.89 15.36
C SER A 197 10.41 -12.16 14.81
N LEU A 198 10.14 -11.64 13.61
CA LEU A 198 8.89 -11.87 12.91
C LEU A 198 8.73 -13.37 12.64
N SER A 199 7.52 -13.87 12.85
CA SER A 199 7.13 -15.19 12.33
C SER A 199 6.96 -15.09 10.81
N SER A 200 7.45 -16.08 10.06
CA SER A 200 7.32 -16.10 8.60
C SER A 200 5.83 -15.97 8.22
N PRO A 201 5.44 -14.95 7.42
CA PRO A 201 4.03 -14.64 7.13
C PRO A 201 3.27 -15.76 6.42
N GLY A 202 3.98 -16.76 5.90
CA GLY A 202 3.41 -17.82 5.09
C GLY A 202 3.32 -17.42 3.63
N ARG A 203 3.44 -18.39 2.74
CA ARG A 203 3.42 -18.14 1.29
C ARG A 203 2.05 -17.65 0.82
N ILE A 204 0.97 -18.25 1.32
CA ILE A 204 -0.40 -17.96 0.88
C ILE A 204 -0.81 -16.51 1.18
N PRO A 205 -0.67 -15.97 2.41
CA PRO A 205 -1.08 -14.59 2.66
C PRO A 205 -0.24 -13.56 1.90
N VAL A 206 1.05 -13.83 1.71
CA VAL A 206 1.95 -12.97 0.92
C VAL A 206 1.54 -12.96 -0.56
N LEU A 207 1.29 -14.13 -1.15
CA LEU A 207 0.82 -14.23 -2.54
C LEU A 207 -0.54 -13.54 -2.73
N ALA A 208 -1.47 -13.74 -1.79
CA ALA A 208 -2.78 -13.12 -1.82
C ALA A 208 -2.69 -11.58 -1.79
N GLY A 209 -1.84 -11.04 -0.89
CA GLY A 209 -1.56 -9.61 -0.83
C GLY A 209 -0.88 -9.08 -2.09
N LEU A 210 0.13 -9.80 -2.61
CA LEU A 210 0.87 -9.41 -3.81
C LEU A 210 -0.05 -9.34 -5.05
N LEU A 211 -0.88 -10.36 -5.28
CA LEU A 211 -1.82 -10.40 -6.41
C LEU A 211 -2.89 -9.30 -6.32
N GLY A 212 -3.44 -9.07 -5.12
CA GLY A 212 -4.42 -8.00 -4.91
C GLY A 212 -3.82 -6.62 -5.19
N VAL A 213 -2.61 -6.37 -4.71
CA VAL A 213 -1.89 -5.12 -4.97
C VAL A 213 -1.53 -4.99 -6.45
N MET A 214 -1.11 -6.07 -7.10
CA MET A 214 -0.80 -6.07 -8.53
C MET A 214 -2.02 -5.67 -9.38
N LEU A 215 -3.17 -6.30 -9.12
CA LEU A 215 -4.41 -5.95 -9.80
C LEU A 215 -4.81 -4.49 -9.55
N THR A 216 -4.65 -4.02 -8.30
CA THR A 216 -4.96 -2.63 -7.91
C THR A 216 -4.08 -1.64 -8.66
N CYS A 217 -2.76 -1.83 -8.66
CA CYS A 217 -1.81 -0.95 -9.33
C CYS A 217 -2.00 -0.96 -10.85
N ILE A 218 -2.29 -2.10 -11.47
CA ILE A 218 -2.60 -2.18 -12.91
C ILE A 218 -3.87 -1.40 -13.22
N THR A 219 -4.94 -1.61 -12.46
CA THR A 219 -6.22 -0.91 -12.67
C THR A 219 -6.07 0.59 -12.52
N TRP A 220 -5.37 1.03 -11.46
CA TRP A 220 -5.05 2.44 -11.24
C TRP A 220 -4.27 3.03 -12.43
N TYR A 221 -3.25 2.32 -12.92
CA TYR A 221 -2.41 2.78 -14.02
C TYR A 221 -3.19 2.91 -15.33
N LEU A 222 -3.99 1.91 -15.69
CA LEU A 222 -4.85 1.93 -16.88
C LEU A 222 -5.87 3.08 -16.82
N LEU A 223 -6.50 3.29 -15.66
CA LEU A 223 -7.44 4.39 -15.47
C LEU A 223 -6.76 5.77 -15.56
N SER A 224 -5.50 5.85 -15.09
CA SER A 224 -4.68 7.06 -15.22
C SER A 224 -4.31 7.33 -16.69
N LEU A 225 -3.94 6.30 -17.46
CA LEU A 225 -3.71 6.39 -18.90
C LEU A 225 -4.96 6.83 -19.65
N GLN A 226 -6.12 6.26 -19.31
CA GLN A 226 -7.39 6.66 -19.92
C GLN A 226 -7.73 8.13 -19.65
N THR A 227 -7.51 8.60 -18.42
CA THR A 227 -7.73 10.00 -18.04
C THR A 227 -6.80 10.94 -18.83
N ILE A 228 -5.53 10.59 -18.94
CA ILE A 228 -4.55 11.32 -19.75
C ILE A 228 -4.98 11.38 -21.22
N SER A 229 -5.33 10.22 -21.81
CA SER A 229 -5.78 10.12 -23.19
C SER A 229 -7.02 10.97 -23.45
N PHE A 230 -7.98 10.98 -22.51
CA PHE A 230 -9.19 11.77 -22.62
C PHE A 230 -8.89 13.28 -22.65
N ILE A 231 -8.04 13.77 -21.75
CA ILE A 231 -7.63 15.19 -21.71
C ILE A 231 -6.91 15.59 -23.01
N ASN A 232 -5.99 14.76 -23.49
CA ASN A 232 -5.26 15.02 -24.72
C ASN A 232 -6.20 15.05 -25.93
N GLN A 233 -7.13 14.09 -26.04
CA GLN A 233 -8.08 14.04 -27.13
C GLN A 233 -9.02 15.26 -27.14
N GLN A 234 -9.50 15.70 -25.98
CA GLN A 234 -10.32 16.92 -25.89
C GLN A 234 -9.54 18.18 -26.27
N SER A 235 -8.29 18.29 -25.80
CA SER A 235 -7.39 19.38 -26.18
C SER A 235 -7.11 19.38 -27.68
N ASP A 236 -6.87 18.22 -28.28
CA ASP A 236 -6.64 18.05 -29.71
C ASP A 236 -7.83 18.50 -30.56
N ILE A 237 -9.03 18.05 -30.18
CA ILE A 237 -10.28 18.42 -30.88
C ILE A 237 -10.51 19.93 -30.78
N LEU A 238 -10.28 20.53 -29.61
CA LEU A 238 -10.38 21.97 -29.42
C LEU A 238 -9.38 22.72 -30.31
N LEU A 239 -8.11 22.32 -30.28
CA LEU A 239 -7.07 22.93 -31.08
C LEU A 239 -7.35 22.79 -32.58
N ALA A 240 -7.81 21.63 -33.05
CA ALA A 240 -8.18 21.41 -34.44
C ALA A 240 -9.37 22.28 -34.86
N LYS A 241 -10.39 22.41 -34.00
CA LYS A 241 -11.54 23.28 -34.22
C LYS A 241 -11.11 24.75 -34.32
N VAL A 242 -10.28 25.21 -33.40
CA VAL A 242 -9.80 26.60 -33.36
C VAL A 242 -8.84 26.89 -34.52
N GLN A 243 -7.95 25.96 -34.86
CA GLN A 243 -7.09 26.06 -36.04
C GLN A 243 -7.93 26.22 -37.30
N SER A 244 -8.79 25.24 -37.62
CA SER A 244 -9.59 25.27 -38.84
C SER A 244 -10.52 26.49 -38.90
N SER A 245 -11.04 26.93 -37.76
CA SER A 245 -11.90 28.11 -37.71
C SER A 245 -11.11 29.41 -37.86
N THR A 246 -9.89 29.49 -37.33
CA THR A 246 -8.99 30.63 -37.52
C THR A 246 -8.51 30.73 -38.97
N GLU A 247 -8.08 29.61 -39.57
CA GLU A 247 -7.68 29.55 -40.98
C GLU A 247 -8.81 29.99 -41.90
N ARG A 248 -10.02 29.43 -41.71
CA ARG A 248 -11.22 29.85 -42.45
C ARG A 248 -11.56 31.32 -42.21
N ALA A 249 -11.46 31.79 -40.96
CA ALA A 249 -11.76 33.17 -40.64
C ALA A 249 -10.82 34.12 -41.37
N LEU A 250 -9.50 33.89 -41.32
CA LEU A 250 -8.50 34.71 -41.99
C LEU A 250 -8.64 34.66 -43.51
N SER A 251 -8.78 33.46 -44.09
CA SER A 251 -8.96 33.27 -45.53
C SER A 251 -10.20 34.01 -46.06
N ASN A 252 -11.32 33.95 -45.33
CA ASN A 252 -12.54 34.65 -45.72
C ASN A 252 -12.37 36.18 -45.70
N ARG A 253 -11.62 36.74 -44.73
CA ARG A 253 -11.38 38.19 -44.67
C ARG A 253 -10.36 38.63 -45.73
N LEU A 254 -9.34 37.83 -46.03
CA LEU A 254 -8.43 38.09 -47.16
C LEU A 254 -9.19 38.13 -48.48
N ALA A 255 -10.04 37.13 -48.76
CA ALA A 255 -10.84 37.08 -49.97
C ALA A 255 -11.79 38.28 -50.11
N LEU A 256 -12.27 38.82 -48.99
CA LEU A 256 -13.10 40.02 -48.99
C LEU A 256 -12.33 41.26 -49.43
N ILE A 257 -11.12 41.47 -48.90
CA ILE A 257 -10.26 42.60 -49.29
C ILE A 257 -9.78 42.44 -50.74
N GLN A 258 -9.50 41.20 -51.16
CA GLN A 258 -9.18 40.88 -52.55
C GLN A 258 -10.30 41.27 -53.51
N ARG A 259 -11.54 40.83 -53.25
CA ARG A 259 -12.71 41.17 -54.08
C ARG A 259 -12.98 42.66 -54.13
N MET A 260 -12.68 43.39 -53.05
CA MET A 260 -12.76 44.85 -53.04
C MET A 260 -11.73 45.46 -53.99
N SER A 261 -10.48 44.97 -53.96
CA SER A 261 -9.43 45.44 -54.86
C SER A 261 -9.74 45.14 -56.33
N GLU A 262 -10.10 43.90 -56.64
CA GLU A 262 -10.46 43.46 -57.99
C GLU A 262 -11.63 44.26 -58.58
N ARG A 263 -12.64 44.60 -57.75
CA ARG A 263 -13.76 45.44 -58.17
C ARG A 263 -13.30 46.84 -58.59
N TRP A 264 -12.43 47.46 -57.82
CA TRP A 264 -11.94 48.82 -58.12
C TRP A 264 -10.94 48.83 -59.28
N GLU A 265 -10.13 47.79 -59.40
CA GLU A 265 -9.25 47.57 -60.56
C GLU A 265 -10.06 47.41 -61.86
N ALA A 266 -11.15 46.65 -61.84
CA ALA A 266 -12.04 46.48 -62.98
C ALA A 266 -12.75 47.79 -63.41
N LEU A 267 -13.04 48.69 -62.46
CA LEU A 267 -13.61 50.01 -62.73
C LEU A 267 -12.56 51.02 -63.22
N GLY A 268 -11.27 50.71 -63.11
CA GLY A 268 -10.15 51.54 -63.59
C GLY A 268 -9.97 52.88 -62.86
N SER A 269 -10.78 53.18 -61.85
CA SER A 269 -10.68 54.39 -61.04
C SER A 269 -11.14 54.15 -59.60
N LEU A 270 -10.65 54.98 -58.68
CA LEU A 270 -11.11 54.97 -57.30
C LEU A 270 -12.50 55.65 -57.19
N PRO A 271 -13.36 55.22 -56.24
CA PRO A 271 -14.67 55.83 -56.00
C PRO A 271 -14.60 57.29 -55.55
N THR A 272 -15.74 57.98 -55.52
CA THR A 272 -15.85 59.23 -54.75
C THR A 272 -15.66 58.95 -53.26
N GLN A 273 -15.13 59.92 -52.52
CA GLN A 273 -14.90 59.78 -51.07
C GLN A 273 -16.17 59.38 -50.30
N ALA A 274 -17.33 59.92 -50.68
CA ALA A 274 -18.62 59.58 -50.07
C ALA A 274 -18.99 58.11 -50.30
N TYR A 275 -18.75 57.59 -51.51
CA TYR A 275 -19.02 56.18 -51.83
C TYR A 275 -18.06 55.26 -51.07
N TRP A 276 -16.76 55.58 -51.05
CA TRP A 276 -15.76 54.83 -50.26
C TRP A 276 -16.16 54.79 -48.78
N GLN A 277 -16.56 55.93 -48.22
CA GLN A 277 -16.93 56.01 -46.81
C GLN A 277 -18.15 55.13 -46.49
N GLN A 278 -19.16 55.13 -47.36
CA GLN A 278 -20.36 54.30 -47.20
C GLN A 278 -20.03 52.81 -47.34
N GLU A 279 -19.22 52.44 -48.33
CA GLU A 279 -18.80 51.06 -48.56
C GLU A 279 -17.95 50.54 -47.39
N ALA A 280 -16.90 51.26 -47.00
CA ALA A 280 -16.05 50.89 -45.88
C ALA A 280 -16.83 50.79 -44.57
N LYS A 281 -17.77 51.71 -44.30
CA LYS A 281 -18.68 51.60 -43.14
C LYS A 281 -19.55 50.36 -43.19
N SER A 282 -20.00 49.92 -44.36
CA SER A 282 -20.78 48.69 -44.51
C SER A 282 -19.96 47.45 -44.15
N TYR A 283 -18.71 47.37 -44.63
CA TYR A 283 -17.79 46.29 -44.24
C TYR A 283 -17.45 46.30 -42.75
N LEU A 284 -17.21 47.49 -42.17
CA LEU A 284 -17.00 47.60 -40.73
C LEU A 284 -18.28 47.24 -39.95
N ARG A 285 -19.48 47.57 -40.43
CA ARG A 285 -20.71 47.14 -39.76
C ARG A 285 -20.85 45.61 -39.78
N ASP A 286 -20.61 44.98 -40.93
CA ASP A 286 -20.89 43.55 -41.13
C ASP A 286 -19.81 42.63 -40.53
N PHE A 287 -18.58 43.14 -40.31
CA PHE A 287 -17.47 42.35 -39.76
C PHE A 287 -16.86 43.01 -38.51
N PRO A 288 -17.38 42.73 -37.29
CA PRO A 288 -16.98 43.34 -36.02
C PRO A 288 -15.46 43.32 -35.73
N ASN A 289 -14.76 42.31 -36.24
CA ASN A 289 -13.33 42.12 -36.05
C ASN A 289 -12.45 43.03 -36.93
N LEU A 290 -13.00 43.63 -38.00
CA LEU A 290 -12.31 44.67 -38.78
C LEU A 290 -12.37 46.01 -38.04
N GLN A 291 -11.24 46.68 -37.88
CA GLN A 291 -11.13 47.94 -37.15
C GLN A 291 -11.08 49.15 -38.07
N TRP A 292 -10.40 49.01 -39.20
CA TRP A 292 -10.29 50.04 -40.23
C TRP A 292 -10.08 49.41 -41.61
N VAL A 293 -10.45 50.16 -42.64
CA VAL A 293 -10.22 49.84 -44.05
C VAL A 293 -9.73 51.10 -44.74
N GLY A 294 -8.67 50.99 -45.53
CA GLY A 294 -8.08 52.13 -46.21
C GLY A 294 -7.38 51.76 -47.52
N VAL A 295 -7.15 52.79 -48.32
CA VAL A 295 -6.31 52.74 -49.52
C VAL A 295 -5.01 53.45 -49.20
N PHE A 296 -3.88 52.79 -49.44
CA PHE A 296 -2.55 53.28 -49.12
C PHE A 296 -1.72 53.41 -50.40
N ASP A 297 -0.86 54.43 -50.44
CA ASP A 297 0.14 54.57 -51.50
C ASP A 297 1.41 53.76 -51.22
N SER A 298 2.41 53.88 -52.09
CA SER A 298 3.71 53.21 -51.96
C SER A 298 4.52 53.62 -50.74
N GLU A 299 4.18 54.75 -50.09
CA GLU A 299 4.84 55.27 -48.88
C GLU A 299 4.06 54.94 -47.59
N ILE A 300 3.05 54.05 -47.69
CA ILE A 300 2.18 53.66 -46.58
C ILE A 300 1.37 54.87 -46.06
N GLN A 301 1.13 55.89 -46.89
CA GLN A 301 0.23 56.99 -46.54
C GLN A 301 -1.20 56.64 -46.94
N PRO A 302 -2.18 56.78 -46.04
CA PRO A 302 -3.57 56.52 -46.36
C PRO A 302 -4.09 57.64 -47.28
N TYR A 303 -4.47 57.27 -48.50
CA TYR A 303 -5.26 58.11 -49.39
C TYR A 303 -6.69 58.26 -48.85
N TRP A 304 -7.28 57.16 -48.40
CA TRP A 304 -8.49 57.15 -47.58
C TRP A 304 -8.36 56.14 -46.47
N LEU A 305 -8.88 56.47 -45.29
CA LEU A 305 -8.92 55.58 -44.14
C LEU A 305 -10.25 55.79 -43.41
N VAL A 306 -10.98 54.69 -43.23
CA VAL A 306 -12.22 54.68 -42.47
C VAL A 306 -12.05 53.64 -41.36
N GLY A 307 -12.21 54.06 -40.11
CA GLY A 307 -12.21 53.13 -38.98
C GLY A 307 -13.47 53.23 -38.14
N ARG A 308 -13.58 52.33 -37.16
CA ARG A 308 -14.70 52.30 -36.21
C ARG A 308 -14.68 53.46 -35.22
N THR A 309 -13.48 53.92 -34.88
CA THR A 309 -13.25 54.99 -33.92
C THR A 309 -12.56 56.15 -34.64
N ASP A 310 -12.70 57.36 -34.11
CA ASP A 310 -12.02 58.55 -34.65
C ASP A 310 -10.49 58.45 -34.57
N LYS A 311 -9.99 57.47 -33.81
CA LYS A 311 -8.58 57.13 -33.61
C LYS A 311 -8.03 56.13 -34.63
N ALA A 312 -8.72 55.92 -35.75
CA ALA A 312 -8.38 54.91 -36.76
C ALA A 312 -6.96 55.01 -37.35
N ALA A 313 -6.31 56.18 -37.27
CA ALA A 313 -4.97 56.41 -37.80
C ALA A 313 -3.83 56.23 -36.77
N GLU A 314 -4.12 56.00 -35.48
CA GLU A 314 -3.10 55.94 -34.41
C GLU A 314 -2.09 54.78 -34.58
N TRP A 315 -2.46 53.72 -35.31
CA TRP A 315 -1.56 52.60 -35.58
C TRP A 315 -0.46 52.93 -36.61
N LEU A 316 -0.71 53.91 -37.49
CA LEU A 316 0.08 54.14 -38.69
C LEU A 316 1.53 54.59 -38.41
N PRO A 317 1.81 55.51 -37.47
CA PRO A 317 3.19 55.90 -37.16
C PRO A 317 4.04 54.73 -36.66
N ARG A 318 3.48 53.89 -35.80
CA ARG A 318 4.17 52.72 -35.25
C ARG A 318 4.40 51.65 -36.30
N PHE A 319 3.38 51.35 -37.11
CA PHE A 319 3.50 50.40 -38.20
C PHE A 319 4.61 50.80 -39.18
N ARG A 320 4.71 52.10 -39.50
CA ARG A 320 5.79 52.62 -40.34
C ARG A 320 7.16 52.61 -39.67
N ALA A 321 7.25 52.67 -38.34
CA ALA A 321 8.53 52.62 -37.64
C ALA A 321 9.16 51.22 -37.65
N GLU A 322 8.36 50.16 -37.81
CA GLU A 322 8.84 48.78 -37.79
C GLU A 322 9.35 48.32 -39.17
N GLN A 323 10.65 48.00 -39.27
CA GLN A 323 11.28 47.56 -40.53
C GLN A 323 10.61 46.32 -41.15
N ASN A 324 10.18 45.36 -40.32
CA ASN A 324 9.50 44.15 -40.79
C ASN A 324 8.17 44.45 -41.50
N GLN A 325 7.47 45.50 -41.06
CA GLN A 325 6.20 45.93 -41.65
C GLN A 325 6.42 46.65 -42.99
N GLN A 326 7.44 47.51 -43.06
CA GLN A 326 7.84 48.17 -44.31
C GLN A 326 8.22 47.15 -45.40
N VAL A 327 9.07 46.17 -45.05
CA VAL A 327 9.51 45.12 -45.98
C VAL A 327 8.30 44.32 -46.48
N TRP A 328 7.40 43.91 -45.58
CA TRP A 328 6.20 43.19 -45.95
C TRP A 328 5.28 44.00 -46.88
N PHE A 329 5.10 45.29 -46.61
CA PHE A 329 4.25 46.16 -47.42
C PHE A 329 4.77 46.27 -48.85
N GLN A 330 6.07 46.53 -49.02
CA GLN A 330 6.70 46.61 -50.35
C GLN A 330 6.65 45.27 -51.09
N GLN A 331 6.85 44.15 -50.39
CA GLN A 331 6.72 42.81 -50.98
C GLN A 331 5.31 42.56 -51.48
N THR A 332 4.29 42.95 -50.71
CA THR A 332 2.87 42.75 -51.08
C THR A 332 2.47 43.63 -52.27
N LEU A 333 2.98 44.86 -52.33
CA LEU A 333 2.79 45.75 -53.47
C LEU A 333 3.41 45.15 -54.75
N ALA A 334 4.58 44.51 -54.63
CA ALA A 334 5.27 43.88 -55.76
C ALA A 334 4.71 42.51 -56.19
N SER A 335 4.25 41.68 -55.24
CA SER A 335 3.90 40.28 -55.50
C SER A 335 2.53 40.08 -56.19
N ARG A 336 1.71 41.14 -56.29
CA ARG A 336 0.32 41.10 -56.79
C ARG A 336 -0.61 40.11 -56.06
N SER A 337 -0.16 39.55 -54.93
CA SER A 337 -0.90 38.56 -54.16
C SER A 337 -1.41 39.17 -52.87
N THR A 338 -2.64 38.83 -52.47
CA THR A 338 -3.16 39.24 -51.17
C THR A 338 -2.38 38.56 -50.04
N SER A 339 -2.09 39.32 -48.98
CA SER A 339 -1.19 38.84 -47.93
C SER A 339 -1.56 39.36 -46.54
N LEU A 340 -1.02 38.69 -45.53
CA LEU A 340 -1.16 39.04 -44.11
C LEU A 340 0.14 39.65 -43.60
N SER A 341 0.04 40.79 -42.91
CA SER A 341 1.19 41.41 -42.27
C SER A 341 1.70 40.59 -41.07
N PRO A 342 2.97 40.79 -40.67
CA PRO A 342 3.41 40.46 -39.32
C PRO A 342 2.50 41.13 -38.27
N VAL A 343 2.30 40.45 -37.13
CA VAL A 343 1.50 40.98 -36.02
C VAL A 343 2.16 42.22 -35.42
N PHE A 344 1.36 43.22 -35.05
CA PHE A 344 1.80 44.42 -34.33
C PHE A 344 0.80 44.79 -33.23
N THR A 345 1.23 45.62 -32.28
CA THR A 345 0.43 46.07 -31.12
C THR A 345 0.32 47.58 -31.07
N LEU A 346 -0.74 48.09 -30.43
CA LEU A 346 -0.92 49.52 -30.21
C LEU A 346 -0.38 49.94 -28.82
N PRO A 347 0.11 51.18 -28.63
CA PRO A 347 0.60 51.65 -27.33
C PRO A 347 -0.49 51.71 -26.24
N ASP A 348 -1.68 52.20 -26.62
CA ASP A 348 -2.79 52.46 -25.69
C ASP A 348 -3.74 51.25 -25.53
N ASN A 349 -3.54 50.20 -26.34
CA ASN A 349 -4.36 48.99 -26.31
C ASN A 349 -3.48 47.75 -26.55
N PRO A 350 -3.39 46.82 -25.57
CA PRO A 350 -2.59 45.60 -25.69
C PRO A 350 -3.14 44.60 -26.72
N SER A 351 -4.23 44.93 -27.42
CA SER A 351 -4.75 44.15 -28.53
C SER A 351 -3.72 44.01 -29.65
N THR A 352 -3.57 42.80 -30.15
CA THR A 352 -2.76 42.46 -31.33
C THR A 352 -3.57 42.59 -32.61
N TYR A 353 -2.95 43.18 -33.61
CA TYR A 353 -3.54 43.45 -34.92
C TYR A 353 -2.71 42.85 -36.05
N VAL A 354 -3.39 42.54 -37.14
CA VAL A 354 -2.81 42.08 -38.41
C VAL A 354 -3.45 42.90 -39.53
N LEU A 355 -2.66 43.33 -40.52
CA LEU A 355 -3.20 43.91 -41.74
C LEU A 355 -3.46 42.83 -42.77
N LEU A 356 -4.65 42.90 -43.35
CA LEU A 356 -5.05 42.20 -44.57
C LEU A 356 -4.82 43.16 -45.72
N ALA A 357 -3.96 42.86 -46.68
CA ALA A 357 -3.71 43.76 -47.80
C ALA A 357 -3.85 43.08 -49.16
N SER A 358 -4.42 43.83 -50.11
CA SER A 358 -4.55 43.46 -51.51
C SER A 358 -4.04 44.59 -52.40
N PRO A 359 -3.13 44.30 -53.34
CA PRO A 359 -2.63 45.31 -54.26
C PRO A 359 -3.75 45.77 -55.19
N LEU A 360 -3.73 47.06 -55.51
CA LEU A 360 -4.70 47.77 -56.34
C LEU A 360 -3.92 48.50 -57.44
N ASN A 361 -4.01 48.00 -58.67
CA ASN A 361 -3.39 48.61 -59.83
C ASN A 361 -4.45 49.32 -60.65
N LEU A 362 -4.40 50.64 -60.72
CA LEU A 362 -5.31 51.43 -61.54
C LEU A 362 -4.53 51.97 -62.75
N PRO A 363 -5.13 51.96 -63.95
CA PRO A 363 -4.50 52.55 -65.13
C PRO A 363 -4.07 54.00 -64.85
N ASN A 364 -2.83 54.37 -65.19
CA ASN A 364 -2.28 55.72 -65.03
C ASN A 364 -2.18 56.25 -63.59
N HIS A 365 -2.27 55.38 -62.58
CA HIS A 365 -2.04 55.74 -61.18
C HIS A 365 -0.86 54.94 -60.60
N PRO A 366 -0.13 55.50 -59.60
CA PRO A 366 0.88 54.75 -58.89
C PRO A 366 0.26 53.53 -58.19
N PRO A 367 1.03 52.44 -57.99
CA PRO A 367 0.56 51.25 -57.32
C PRO A 367 0.06 51.57 -55.91
N ARG A 368 -1.11 51.06 -55.57
CA ARG A 368 -1.76 51.28 -54.27
C ARG A 368 -2.08 49.94 -53.62
N LEU A 369 -2.37 49.97 -52.32
CA LEU A 369 -2.80 48.82 -51.55
C LEU A 369 -4.13 49.14 -50.86
N ILE A 370 -5.13 48.28 -51.04
CA ILE A 370 -6.26 48.26 -50.12
C ILE A 370 -5.86 47.42 -48.93
N ALA A 371 -5.90 48.00 -47.73
CA ALA A 371 -5.59 47.27 -46.52
C ALA A 371 -6.67 47.46 -45.45
N ALA A 372 -6.89 46.42 -44.67
CA ALA A 372 -7.80 46.43 -43.53
C ALA A 372 -7.12 45.91 -42.27
N GLY A 373 -7.34 46.60 -41.15
CA GLY A 373 -6.86 46.18 -39.84
C GLY A 373 -7.80 45.17 -39.19
N LEU A 374 -7.25 44.05 -38.78
CA LEU A 374 -7.97 42.94 -38.16
C LEU A 374 -7.54 42.78 -36.71
N SER A 375 -8.50 42.76 -35.77
CA SER A 375 -8.22 42.44 -34.37
C SER A 375 -8.16 40.93 -34.17
N LEU A 376 -6.99 40.41 -33.80
CA LEU A 376 -6.81 38.99 -33.53
C LEU A 376 -7.56 38.58 -32.26
N GLN A 377 -7.56 39.43 -31.23
CA GLN A 377 -8.28 39.17 -29.98
C GLN A 377 -9.80 39.06 -30.19
N GLY A 378 -10.37 39.89 -31.07
CA GLY A 378 -11.78 39.80 -31.45
C GLY A 378 -12.12 38.49 -32.15
N ILE A 379 -11.31 38.09 -33.14
CA ILE A 379 -11.49 36.81 -33.85
C ILE A 379 -11.46 35.64 -32.87
N MET A 380 -10.43 35.57 -32.03
CA MET A 380 -10.23 34.44 -31.15
C MET A 380 -11.36 34.35 -30.11
N ARG A 381 -11.85 35.49 -29.60
CA ARG A 381 -13.00 35.52 -28.69
C ARG A 381 -14.26 34.93 -29.31
N ASP A 382 -14.56 35.31 -30.55
CA ASP A 382 -15.76 34.82 -31.26
C ASP A 382 -15.63 33.33 -31.63
N LEU A 383 -14.41 32.86 -31.92
CA LEU A 383 -14.14 31.48 -32.36
C LEU A 383 -14.05 30.47 -31.21
N ILE A 384 -13.52 30.86 -30.06
CA ILE A 384 -13.30 29.97 -28.92
C ILE A 384 -14.61 29.73 -28.14
N GLY A 385 -15.51 30.73 -28.13
CA GLY A 385 -16.76 30.65 -27.36
C GLY A 385 -16.52 30.56 -25.85
N THR A 386 -17.58 30.28 -25.08
CA THR A 386 -17.51 30.00 -23.62
C THR A 386 -17.49 28.50 -23.31
N ASP A 387 -17.56 27.62 -24.31
CA ASP A 387 -17.82 26.18 -24.12
C ASP A 387 -16.64 25.38 -23.53
N TYR A 388 -15.45 25.99 -23.38
CA TYR A 388 -14.22 25.29 -23.00
C TYR A 388 -13.54 25.93 -21.79
N ASP A 389 -14.29 26.13 -20.71
CA ASP A 389 -13.78 26.69 -19.43
C ASP A 389 -12.58 25.92 -18.83
N GLN A 390 -12.34 24.69 -19.25
CA GLN A 390 -11.25 23.83 -18.75
C GLN A 390 -9.89 24.08 -19.43
N PHE A 391 -9.88 24.75 -20.58
CA PHE A 391 -8.69 24.99 -21.39
C PHE A 391 -8.49 26.47 -21.66
N VAL A 392 -7.24 26.91 -21.67
CA VAL A 392 -6.86 28.27 -22.03
C VAL A 392 -5.90 28.21 -23.19
N LEU A 393 -6.12 29.08 -24.17
CA LEU A 393 -5.38 29.07 -25.42
C LEU A 393 -4.43 30.26 -25.48
N ALA A 394 -3.25 30.02 -26.05
CA ALA A 394 -2.35 31.05 -26.50
C ALA A 394 -1.93 30.79 -27.94
N LEU A 395 -1.68 31.87 -28.67
CA LEU A 395 -1.15 31.80 -30.03
C LEU A 395 0.21 32.48 -30.04
N PHE A 396 1.18 31.86 -30.69
CA PHE A 396 2.56 32.34 -30.75
C PHE A 396 3.01 32.53 -32.20
N GLN A 397 3.82 33.55 -32.43
CA GLN A 397 4.59 33.74 -33.65
C GLN A 397 6.08 33.64 -33.29
N GLY A 398 6.73 32.54 -33.66
CA GLY A 398 8.01 32.18 -33.06
C GLY A 398 7.84 31.98 -31.55
N ASP A 399 8.66 32.65 -30.74
CA ASP A 399 8.57 32.61 -29.27
C ASP A 399 7.69 33.72 -28.66
N GLN A 400 7.17 34.63 -29.49
CA GLN A 400 6.39 35.77 -29.01
C GLN A 400 4.88 35.45 -28.98
N PRO A 401 4.20 35.58 -27.82
CA PRO A 401 2.76 35.36 -27.72
C PRO A 401 2.00 36.51 -28.38
N ILE A 402 1.23 36.17 -29.42
CA ILE A 402 0.38 37.11 -30.18
C ILE A 402 -1.08 37.08 -29.74
N TYR A 403 -1.54 36.05 -29.04
CA TYR A 403 -2.84 36.05 -28.38
C TYR A 403 -2.78 35.24 -27.09
N ARG A 404 -3.56 35.68 -26.08
CA ARG A 404 -3.76 34.99 -24.81
C ARG A 404 -5.23 35.08 -24.46
N SER A 405 -5.83 33.95 -24.06
CA SER A 405 -7.18 33.98 -23.48
C SER A 405 -7.17 34.68 -22.12
N ALA A 406 -8.30 35.29 -21.73
CA ALA A 406 -8.40 36.20 -20.58
C ALA A 406 -8.06 35.55 -19.23
N LEU A 407 -8.23 34.23 -19.14
CA LEU A 407 -7.93 33.43 -17.95
C LEU A 407 -6.44 33.03 -17.86
N LEU A 408 -5.61 33.33 -18.87
CA LEU A 408 -4.21 32.90 -18.92
C LEU A 408 -3.31 33.83 -18.07
N SER A 409 -2.80 33.33 -16.95
CA SER A 409 -1.79 33.99 -16.12
C SER A 409 -0.39 33.93 -16.78
N ASN A 410 0.50 34.85 -16.39
CA ASN A 410 1.92 34.76 -16.73
C ASN A 410 2.59 33.51 -16.14
N GLN A 411 2.03 32.93 -15.07
CA GLN A 411 2.48 31.62 -14.54
C GLN A 411 2.03 30.47 -15.44
N ASP A 412 0.81 30.50 -15.99
CA ASP A 412 0.32 29.46 -16.90
C ASP A 412 1.15 29.38 -18.18
N LEU A 413 1.69 30.51 -18.63
CA LEU A 413 2.66 30.54 -19.74
C LEU A 413 4.01 29.90 -19.41
N LYS A 414 4.37 29.81 -18.13
CA LYS A 414 5.53 29.03 -17.67
C LYS A 414 5.20 27.55 -17.51
N SER A 415 3.91 27.22 -17.31
CA SER A 415 3.44 25.84 -17.27
C SER A 415 3.59 25.16 -18.65
N ARG A 416 3.66 23.82 -18.66
CA ARG A 416 3.82 23.08 -19.92
C ARG A 416 2.49 22.97 -20.65
N PRO A 417 2.49 23.13 -21.99
CA PRO A 417 1.29 22.95 -22.76
C PRO A 417 0.86 21.48 -22.78
N ILE A 418 -0.45 21.26 -22.90
CA ILE A 418 -1.03 19.94 -23.09
C ILE A 418 -0.71 19.45 -24.50
N ASN A 419 -1.01 20.32 -25.47
CA ASN A 419 -0.89 20.02 -26.88
C ASN A 419 -0.74 21.33 -27.68
N ASP A 420 -0.24 21.20 -28.89
CA ASP A 420 0.02 22.31 -29.80
C ASP A 420 -0.29 21.94 -31.25
N ARG A 421 -0.70 22.94 -32.03
CA ARG A 421 -0.94 22.82 -33.47
C ARG A 421 -0.40 24.04 -34.20
N ASN A 422 0.12 23.81 -35.40
CA ASN A 422 0.58 24.89 -36.28
C ASN A 422 -0.56 25.32 -37.21
N ILE A 423 -0.90 26.60 -37.16
CA ILE A 423 -1.77 27.28 -38.11
C ILE A 423 -0.91 27.76 -39.27
N ILE A 424 -1.17 27.25 -40.47
CA ILE A 424 -0.41 27.64 -41.67
C ILE A 424 -1.10 28.84 -42.32
N LEU A 425 -0.37 29.93 -42.48
CA LEU A 425 -0.88 31.16 -43.09
C LEU A 425 -0.62 31.16 -44.60
N SER A 426 -1.37 32.01 -45.32
CA SER A 426 -1.25 32.16 -46.79
C SER A 426 0.14 32.59 -47.28
N ASN A 427 0.95 33.21 -46.42
CA ASN A 427 2.31 33.65 -46.72
C ASN A 427 3.39 32.59 -46.41
N GLY A 428 3.00 31.35 -46.10
CA GLY A 428 3.91 30.25 -45.76
C GLY A 428 4.47 30.32 -44.33
N LYS A 429 4.15 31.36 -43.55
CA LYS A 429 4.50 31.42 -42.12
C LYS A 429 3.51 30.60 -41.30
N SER A 430 3.95 30.13 -40.14
CA SER A 430 3.10 29.39 -39.20
C SER A 430 2.94 30.14 -37.87
N TRP A 431 1.73 30.13 -37.34
CA TRP A 431 1.48 30.46 -35.94
C TRP A 431 1.31 29.19 -35.12
N LYS A 432 1.90 29.16 -33.93
CA LYS A 432 1.80 28.02 -33.02
C LYS A 432 0.64 28.26 -32.06
N LEU A 433 -0.43 27.49 -32.21
CA LEU A 433 -1.58 27.47 -31.31
C LEU A 433 -1.32 26.45 -30.21
N VAL A 434 -1.47 26.88 -28.96
CA VAL A 434 -1.06 26.09 -27.79
C VAL A 434 -2.20 26.08 -26.77
N ALA A 435 -2.49 24.91 -26.22
CA ALA A 435 -3.49 24.73 -25.16
C ALA A 435 -2.84 24.46 -23.81
N TYR A 436 -3.35 25.16 -22.79
CA TYR A 436 -2.99 25.03 -21.38
C TYR A 436 -4.23 24.63 -20.57
N VAL A 437 -4.02 24.07 -19.37
CA VAL A 437 -5.10 23.82 -18.41
C VAL A 437 -5.49 25.13 -17.75
N SER A 438 -6.79 25.45 -17.68
CA SER A 438 -7.26 26.71 -17.08
C SER A 438 -7.19 26.77 -15.57
N ASN A 439 -7.47 25.65 -14.93
CA ASN A 439 -7.43 25.49 -13.48
C ASN A 439 -7.04 24.05 -13.16
N PRO A 440 -6.04 23.80 -12.28
CA PRO A 440 -5.72 22.47 -11.81
C PRO A 440 -6.95 21.68 -11.31
N ALA A 441 -7.96 22.36 -10.76
CA ALA A 441 -9.20 21.77 -10.29
C ALA A 441 -10.14 21.27 -11.41
N ALA A 442 -9.99 21.73 -12.66
CA ALA A 442 -10.88 21.40 -13.77
C ALA A 442 -10.95 19.89 -14.06
N PHE A 443 -9.86 19.17 -13.79
CA PHE A 443 -9.76 17.71 -13.95
C PHE A 443 -9.61 16.97 -12.62
N SER A 444 -9.84 17.64 -11.48
CA SER A 444 -9.64 17.08 -10.14
C SER A 444 -10.52 15.83 -9.90
N THR A 445 -11.79 15.86 -10.31
CA THR A 445 -12.72 14.73 -10.15
C THR A 445 -12.27 13.48 -10.88
N ALA A 446 -11.87 13.61 -12.15
CA ALA A 446 -11.34 12.51 -12.95
C ALA A 446 -10.03 11.95 -12.37
N ARG A 447 -9.12 12.83 -11.93
CA ARG A 447 -7.86 12.40 -11.30
C ARG A 447 -8.09 11.73 -9.93
N LEU A 448 -9.04 12.23 -9.13
CA LEU A 448 -9.37 11.69 -7.81
C LEU A 448 -9.94 10.26 -7.89
N LEU A 449 -10.73 9.95 -8.92
CA LEU A 449 -11.26 8.60 -9.14
C LEU A 449 -10.15 7.55 -9.19
N SER A 450 -9.05 7.83 -9.91
CA SER A 450 -7.90 6.91 -9.97
C SER A 450 -7.30 6.64 -8.59
N VAL A 451 -7.18 7.68 -7.76
CA VAL A 451 -6.61 7.57 -6.41
C VAL A 451 -7.55 6.81 -5.48
N LEU A 452 -8.86 7.01 -5.59
CA LEU A 452 -9.84 6.25 -4.83
C LEU A 452 -9.77 4.76 -5.17
N VAL A 453 -9.68 4.40 -6.46
CA VAL A 453 -9.50 3.01 -6.89
C VAL A 453 -8.24 2.40 -6.27
N MET A 454 -7.13 3.13 -6.27
CA MET A 454 -5.90 2.68 -5.62
C MET A 454 -6.09 2.51 -4.10
N ALA A 455 -6.71 3.48 -3.43
CA ALA A 455 -6.93 3.45 -1.99
C ALA A 455 -7.82 2.28 -1.56
N PHE A 456 -8.97 2.09 -2.20
CA PHE A 456 -9.89 0.98 -1.91
C PHE A 456 -9.26 -0.38 -2.25
N GLY A 457 -8.52 -0.48 -3.36
CA GLY A 457 -7.84 -1.72 -3.74
C GLY A 457 -6.70 -2.10 -2.79
N LEU A 458 -5.91 -1.14 -2.29
CA LEU A 458 -4.89 -1.38 -1.26
C LEU A 458 -5.53 -1.78 0.08
N LEU A 459 -6.62 -1.12 0.46
CA LEU A 459 -7.38 -1.46 1.66
C LEU A 459 -7.96 -2.88 1.57
N LEU A 460 -8.53 -3.26 0.42
CA LEU A 460 -9.02 -4.61 0.15
C LEU A 460 -7.88 -5.64 0.22
N SER A 461 -6.73 -5.35 -0.39
CA SER A 461 -5.54 -6.21 -0.37
C SER A 461 -5.00 -6.39 1.06
N PHE A 462 -5.04 -5.33 1.86
CA PHE A 462 -4.71 -5.36 3.29
C PHE A 462 -5.66 -6.26 4.07
N PHE A 463 -6.98 -6.12 3.90
CA PHE A 463 -7.96 -6.97 4.58
C PHE A 463 -7.86 -8.43 4.13
N LEU A 464 -7.64 -8.67 2.85
CA LEU A 464 -7.44 -10.01 2.29
C LEU A 464 -6.20 -10.67 2.89
N MET A 465 -5.06 -9.99 2.91
CA MET A 465 -3.83 -10.49 3.52
C MET A 465 -4.01 -10.73 5.01
N LEU A 466 -4.62 -9.79 5.74
CA LEU A 466 -4.88 -9.93 7.17
C LEU A 466 -5.79 -11.12 7.47
N SER A 467 -6.87 -11.28 6.69
CA SER A 467 -7.81 -12.39 6.79
C SER A 467 -7.11 -13.74 6.58
N GLN A 468 -6.29 -13.87 5.53
CA GLN A 468 -5.52 -15.09 5.27
C GLN A 468 -4.53 -15.42 6.40
N ARG A 469 -3.89 -14.41 7.00
CA ARG A 469 -2.99 -14.63 8.15
C ARG A 469 -3.75 -15.06 9.41
N LEU A 470 -4.89 -14.43 9.69
CA LEU A 470 -5.75 -14.80 10.81
C LEU A 470 -6.29 -16.22 10.65
N ALA A 471 -6.76 -16.57 9.45
CA ALA A 471 -7.24 -17.91 9.11
C ALA A 471 -6.13 -18.95 9.33
N ARG A 472 -4.90 -18.68 8.87
CA ARG A 472 -3.77 -19.57 9.09
C ARG A 472 -3.50 -19.79 10.58
N ILE A 473 -3.38 -18.71 11.37
CA ILE A 473 -3.14 -18.81 12.81
C ILE A 473 -4.28 -19.57 13.51
N ALA A 474 -5.53 -19.34 13.10
CA ALA A 474 -6.69 -20.06 13.63
C ALA A 474 -6.59 -21.56 13.33
N THR A 475 -6.23 -21.95 12.11
CA THR A 475 -6.06 -23.37 11.74
C THR A 475 -4.90 -24.05 12.48
N GLU A 476 -3.76 -23.36 12.66
CA GLU A 476 -2.62 -23.88 13.42
C GLU A 476 -3.00 -24.07 14.90
N ARG A 477 -3.74 -23.12 15.50
CA ARG A 477 -4.26 -23.25 16.87
C ARG A 477 -5.29 -24.37 17.02
N ALA A 478 -6.19 -24.52 16.06
CA ALA A 478 -7.18 -25.59 16.07
C ALA A 478 -6.49 -26.97 16.05
N LYS A 479 -5.48 -27.15 15.19
CA LYS A 479 -4.67 -28.39 15.16
C LYS A 479 -3.93 -28.64 16.47
N TYR A 480 -3.31 -27.60 17.04
CA TYR A 480 -2.61 -27.71 18.32
C TYR A 480 -3.57 -28.12 19.45
N LEU A 481 -4.72 -27.46 19.56
CA LEU A 481 -5.74 -27.77 20.56
C LEU A 481 -6.29 -29.18 20.38
N GLN A 482 -6.53 -29.61 19.14
CA GLN A 482 -6.97 -30.97 18.85
C GLN A 482 -5.92 -32.01 19.29
N GLN A 483 -4.63 -31.75 19.05
CA GLN A 483 -3.56 -32.64 19.49
C GLN A 483 -3.42 -32.65 21.02
N ALA A 484 -3.50 -31.49 21.67
CA ALA A 484 -3.47 -31.38 23.12
C ALA A 484 -4.64 -32.15 23.76
N ASN A 485 -5.85 -32.03 23.21
CA ASN A 485 -7.01 -32.77 23.66
C ASN A 485 -6.84 -34.29 23.48
N LYS A 486 -6.31 -34.75 22.34
CA LYS A 486 -6.01 -36.18 22.11
C LYS A 486 -5.00 -36.72 23.13
N ASN A 487 -3.93 -35.98 23.39
CA ASN A 487 -2.92 -36.38 24.37
C ASN A 487 -3.49 -36.42 25.79
N LEU A 488 -4.32 -35.45 26.15
CA LEU A 488 -5.00 -35.41 27.45
C LEU A 488 -5.94 -36.61 27.59
N GLN A 489 -6.72 -36.92 26.55
CA GLN A 489 -7.62 -38.06 26.55
C GLN A 489 -6.87 -39.39 26.71
N ALA A 490 -5.76 -39.57 25.98
CA ALA A 490 -4.92 -40.76 26.14
C ALA A 490 -4.34 -40.89 27.56
N SER A 491 -3.97 -39.77 28.19
CA SER A 491 -3.51 -39.77 29.58
C SER A 491 -4.62 -40.16 30.56
N LEU A 492 -5.85 -39.71 30.34
CA LEU A 492 -7.01 -40.07 31.18
C LEU A 492 -7.38 -41.54 31.02
N GLU A 493 -7.39 -42.06 29.78
CA GLU A 493 -7.65 -43.47 29.51
C GLU A 493 -6.57 -44.37 30.15
N SER A 494 -5.30 -43.99 30.07
CA SER A 494 -4.22 -44.72 30.75
C SER A 494 -4.37 -44.71 32.28
N GLN A 495 -4.81 -43.60 32.86
CA GLN A 495 -5.06 -43.53 34.30
C GLN A 495 -6.26 -44.41 34.70
N ALA A 496 -7.36 -44.34 33.96
CA ALA A 496 -8.54 -45.17 34.21
C ALA A 496 -8.24 -46.66 34.06
N PHE A 497 -7.43 -47.05 33.06
CA PHE A 497 -7.00 -48.44 32.88
C PHE A 497 -6.12 -48.92 34.04
N ALA A 498 -5.15 -48.11 34.49
CA ALA A 498 -4.30 -48.46 35.63
C ALA A 498 -5.13 -48.62 36.91
N GLN A 499 -6.10 -47.73 37.16
CA GLN A 499 -7.04 -47.84 38.29
C GLN A 499 -7.89 -49.11 38.21
N ALA A 500 -8.48 -49.39 37.03
CA ALA A 500 -9.28 -50.59 36.83
C ALA A 500 -8.46 -51.89 36.95
N LEU A 501 -7.20 -51.88 36.50
CA LEU A 501 -6.29 -53.02 36.66
C LEU A 501 -5.97 -53.26 38.13
N ASN A 502 -5.64 -52.20 38.90
CA ASN A 502 -5.38 -52.32 40.33
C ASN A 502 -6.61 -52.86 41.08
N GLN A 503 -7.82 -52.36 40.78
CA GLN A 503 -9.06 -52.89 41.37
C GLN A 503 -9.26 -54.38 41.05
N ARG A 504 -9.04 -54.80 39.79
CA ARG A 504 -9.14 -56.22 39.43
C ARG A 504 -8.10 -57.09 40.13
N ILE A 505 -6.87 -56.60 40.30
CA ILE A 505 -5.84 -57.33 41.05
C ILE A 505 -6.30 -57.52 42.51
N MET A 506 -6.84 -56.48 43.13
CA MET A 506 -7.41 -56.56 44.49
C MET A 506 -8.61 -57.50 44.57
N GLU A 507 -9.46 -57.59 43.54
CA GLU A 507 -10.64 -58.47 43.52
C GLU A 507 -10.29 -59.96 43.36
N PHE A 508 -9.29 -60.30 42.54
CA PHE A 508 -9.01 -61.67 42.12
C PHE A 508 -7.77 -62.32 42.78
N THR A 509 -7.08 -61.61 43.66
CA THR A 509 -6.00 -62.20 44.46
C THR A 509 -6.52 -63.34 45.36
N MET A 510 -5.81 -64.46 45.42
CA MET A 510 -6.14 -65.56 46.33
C MET A 510 -5.68 -65.28 47.76
N ASP A 511 -4.52 -64.65 47.90
CA ASP A 511 -4.00 -64.17 49.18
C ASP A 511 -4.67 -62.86 49.57
N VAL A 512 -4.67 -62.54 50.85
CA VAL A 512 -5.26 -61.29 51.33
C VAL A 512 -4.24 -60.18 51.15
N LEU A 513 -4.52 -59.25 50.23
CA LEU A 513 -3.83 -57.98 50.13
C LEU A 513 -4.52 -56.99 51.05
N CYS A 514 -3.78 -56.39 51.96
CA CYS A 514 -4.32 -55.36 52.83
C CYS A 514 -3.31 -54.26 53.10
N SER A 515 -3.84 -53.11 53.47
CA SER A 515 -3.05 -51.99 53.93
C SER A 515 -3.48 -51.56 55.33
N PHE A 516 -2.55 -51.02 56.11
CA PHE A 516 -2.82 -50.52 57.46
C PHE A 516 -2.38 -49.08 57.63
N ASP A 517 -3.11 -48.32 58.45
CA ASP A 517 -2.66 -47.03 58.95
C ASP A 517 -1.56 -47.19 60.01
N ARG A 518 -1.04 -46.05 60.48
CA ARG A 518 0.01 -46.01 61.49
C ARG A 518 -0.43 -46.59 62.83
N GLU A 519 -1.73 -46.59 63.11
CA GLU A 519 -2.34 -47.12 64.32
C GLU A 519 -2.68 -48.61 64.23
N GLY A 520 -2.42 -49.25 63.08
CA GLY A 520 -2.66 -50.67 62.86
C GLY A 520 -4.11 -51.02 62.54
N ARG A 521 -4.87 -50.09 61.96
CA ARG A 521 -6.22 -50.35 61.45
C ARG A 521 -6.17 -50.65 59.97
N PHE A 522 -7.00 -51.58 59.50
CA PHE A 522 -7.12 -51.86 58.06
C PHE A 522 -7.62 -50.60 57.34
N LEU A 523 -6.94 -50.18 56.27
CA LEU A 523 -7.36 -49.10 55.38
C LEU A 523 -8.10 -49.65 54.16
N GLU A 524 -7.52 -50.66 53.53
CA GLU A 524 -8.10 -51.37 52.41
C GLU A 524 -7.72 -52.84 52.51
N VAL A 525 -8.63 -53.73 52.12
CA VAL A 525 -8.43 -55.19 52.18
C VAL A 525 -9.14 -55.85 51.00
N SER A 526 -8.46 -56.80 50.35
CA SER A 526 -9.01 -57.56 49.23
C SER A 526 -10.16 -58.48 49.68
N PRO A 527 -11.16 -58.75 48.81
CA PRO A 527 -12.29 -59.63 49.14
C PRO A 527 -11.91 -61.06 49.56
N SER A 528 -10.70 -61.52 49.26
CA SER A 528 -10.15 -62.79 49.74
C SER A 528 -10.11 -62.89 51.27
N CYS A 529 -10.18 -61.76 52.00
CA CYS A 529 -10.28 -61.74 53.46
C CYS A 529 -11.49 -62.50 54.01
N LEU A 530 -12.58 -62.57 53.24
CA LEU A 530 -13.77 -63.31 53.65
C LEU A 530 -13.49 -64.81 53.78
N LYS A 531 -12.63 -65.35 52.89
CA LYS A 531 -12.24 -66.76 52.94
C LYS A 531 -11.20 -67.03 54.03
N LEU A 532 -10.24 -66.12 54.21
CA LEU A 532 -9.15 -66.31 55.17
C LEU A 532 -9.57 -66.01 56.62
N PHE A 533 -10.21 -64.87 56.85
CA PHE A 533 -10.56 -64.38 58.21
C PHE A 533 -12.03 -64.60 58.58
N GLY A 534 -12.91 -64.81 57.59
CA GLY A 534 -14.36 -64.93 57.79
C GLY A 534 -15.10 -63.59 57.85
N TYR A 535 -14.39 -62.48 57.70
CA TYR A 535 -14.94 -61.12 57.74
C TYR A 535 -14.97 -60.49 56.35
N SER A 536 -16.03 -59.73 56.05
CA SER A 536 -16.08 -58.96 54.80
C SER A 536 -15.14 -57.74 54.87
N PRO A 537 -14.73 -57.17 53.72
CA PRO A 537 -13.90 -55.96 53.71
C PRO A 537 -14.52 -54.81 54.50
N GLU A 538 -15.84 -54.64 54.45
CA GLU A 538 -16.57 -53.60 55.18
C GLU A 538 -16.51 -53.80 56.71
N GLU A 539 -16.37 -55.05 57.18
CA GLU A 539 -16.23 -55.38 58.61
C GLU A 539 -14.79 -55.20 59.11
N LEU A 540 -13.79 -55.31 58.22
CA LEU A 540 -12.37 -55.20 58.56
C LEU A 540 -11.85 -53.78 58.41
N ASN A 541 -12.27 -53.01 57.41
CA ASN A 541 -11.82 -51.63 57.21
C ASN A 541 -12.11 -50.76 58.45
N GLY A 542 -11.09 -50.09 58.97
CA GLY A 542 -11.12 -49.30 60.21
C GLY A 542 -10.90 -50.10 61.50
N ARG A 543 -10.94 -51.45 61.43
CA ARG A 543 -10.75 -52.35 62.57
C ARG A 543 -9.26 -52.57 62.84
N PRO A 544 -8.80 -52.58 64.11
CA PRO A 544 -7.41 -52.86 64.42
C PRO A 544 -7.08 -54.35 64.21
N TYR A 545 -5.98 -54.65 63.52
CA TYR A 545 -5.61 -56.05 63.18
C TYR A 545 -5.37 -56.92 64.42
N LEU A 546 -4.92 -56.31 65.53
CA LEU A 546 -4.64 -56.98 66.81
C LEU A 546 -5.88 -57.63 67.44
N GLU A 547 -7.09 -57.19 67.09
CA GLU A 547 -8.32 -57.85 67.54
C GLU A 547 -8.45 -59.26 66.98
N LEU A 548 -7.91 -59.52 65.78
CA LEU A 548 -7.96 -60.83 65.16
C LEU A 548 -6.75 -61.69 65.55
N VAL A 549 -5.64 -61.11 65.98
CA VAL A 549 -4.45 -61.86 66.44
C VAL A 549 -4.75 -62.57 67.76
N LEU A 550 -4.34 -63.84 67.88
CA LEU A 550 -4.45 -64.59 69.14
C LEU A 550 -3.67 -63.89 70.27
N PRO A 551 -4.18 -63.86 71.52
CA PRO A 551 -3.55 -63.16 72.63
C PRO A 551 -2.08 -63.49 72.84
N GLU A 552 -1.69 -64.75 72.62
CA GLU A 552 -0.33 -65.25 72.79
C GLU A 552 0.65 -64.71 71.73
N ASP A 553 0.15 -64.31 70.56
CA ASP A 553 0.96 -63.83 69.42
C ASP A 553 0.94 -62.30 69.28
N ARG A 554 0.20 -61.57 70.14
CA ARG A 554 0.03 -60.10 70.05
C ARG A 554 1.34 -59.35 70.27
N ASP A 555 2.07 -59.66 71.33
CA ASP A 555 3.32 -58.94 71.67
C ASP A 555 4.38 -59.11 70.57
N LEU A 556 4.49 -60.32 70.01
CA LEU A 556 5.37 -60.60 68.88
C LEU A 556 4.93 -59.84 67.62
N THR A 557 3.62 -59.80 67.34
CA THR A 557 3.08 -59.06 66.18
C THR A 557 3.30 -57.56 66.31
N ILE A 558 3.13 -56.98 67.50
CA ILE A 558 3.39 -55.55 67.75
C ILE A 558 4.87 -55.23 67.54
N GLN A 559 5.78 -56.06 68.05
CA GLN A 559 7.22 -55.88 67.88
C GLN A 559 7.61 -55.94 66.40
N GLU A 560 7.05 -56.87 65.63
CA GLU A 560 7.31 -56.98 64.19
C GLU A 560 6.72 -55.79 63.40
N ALA A 561 5.49 -55.36 63.73
CA ALA A 561 4.91 -54.15 63.13
C ALA A 561 5.73 -52.89 63.40
N GLN A 562 6.27 -52.75 64.62
CA GLN A 562 7.17 -51.65 64.98
C GLN A 562 8.50 -51.72 64.19
N GLN A 563 9.05 -52.92 63.96
CA GLN A 563 10.26 -53.10 63.15
C GLN A 563 10.03 -52.75 61.68
N LEU A 564 8.88 -53.13 61.11
CA LEU A 564 8.46 -52.75 59.75
C LEU A 564 8.46 -51.23 59.58
N MET A 565 7.92 -50.49 60.56
CA MET A 565 7.90 -49.02 60.57
C MET A 565 9.28 -48.36 60.72
N THR A 566 10.33 -49.13 61.06
CA THR A 566 11.73 -48.66 61.06
C THR A 566 12.45 -48.90 59.72
N GLY A 567 11.72 -49.32 58.68
CA GLY A 567 12.24 -49.49 57.32
C GLY A 567 12.85 -50.87 57.04
N ARG A 568 12.51 -51.89 57.82
CA ARG A 568 12.95 -53.28 57.58
C ARG A 568 11.76 -54.10 57.09
N PRO A 569 11.69 -54.49 55.80
CA PRO A 569 10.59 -55.31 55.31
C PRO A 569 10.65 -56.72 55.90
N THR A 570 9.50 -57.32 56.10
CA THR A 570 9.36 -58.66 56.68
C THR A 570 8.64 -59.55 55.68
N TYR A 571 9.23 -60.69 55.32
CA TYR A 571 8.69 -61.56 54.26
C TYR A 571 8.18 -62.93 54.76
N ASN A 572 8.45 -63.27 56.02
CA ASN A 572 8.16 -64.62 56.56
C ASN A 572 7.62 -64.60 57.99
N PHE A 573 6.96 -63.51 58.40
CA PHE A 573 6.43 -63.46 59.76
C PHE A 573 5.20 -64.36 59.90
N ARG A 574 5.28 -65.32 60.80
CA ARG A 574 4.20 -66.27 61.07
C ARG A 574 3.54 -65.92 62.38
N ASN A 575 2.24 -65.74 62.36
CA ASN A 575 1.44 -65.60 63.55
C ASN A 575 0.07 -66.25 63.34
N ARG A 576 -0.69 -66.36 64.44
CA ARG A 576 -1.98 -67.01 64.44
C ARG A 576 -3.09 -65.99 64.65
N TYR A 577 -4.09 -66.08 63.79
CA TYR A 577 -5.30 -65.28 63.87
C TYR A 577 -6.47 -66.15 64.29
N ARG A 578 -7.49 -65.50 64.85
CA ARG A 578 -8.79 -66.08 65.16
C ARG A 578 -9.73 -65.79 64.00
N HIS A 579 -10.19 -66.84 63.35
CA HIS A 579 -11.25 -66.76 62.36
C HIS A 579 -12.58 -66.37 63.01
N LYS A 580 -13.51 -65.76 62.26
CA LYS A 580 -14.81 -65.27 62.77
C LYS A 580 -15.66 -66.34 63.46
N ASP A 581 -15.57 -67.61 63.04
CA ASP A 581 -16.27 -68.75 63.65
C ASP A 581 -15.54 -69.34 64.89
N GLY A 582 -14.37 -68.79 65.24
CA GLY A 582 -13.60 -69.14 66.44
C GLY A 582 -12.41 -70.08 66.23
N HIS A 583 -12.22 -70.69 65.05
CA HIS A 583 -11.05 -71.55 64.80
C HIS A 583 -9.76 -70.74 64.58
N VAL A 584 -8.61 -71.41 64.69
CA VAL A 584 -7.29 -70.78 64.53
C VAL A 584 -6.80 -70.95 63.10
N ILE A 585 -6.38 -69.85 62.50
CA ILE A 585 -5.73 -69.79 61.19
C ILE A 585 -4.27 -69.36 61.36
N HIS A 586 -3.38 -69.98 60.61
CA HIS A 586 -1.95 -69.64 60.59
C HIS A 586 -1.67 -68.79 59.36
N ILE A 587 -1.09 -67.60 59.58
CA ILE A 587 -0.85 -66.65 58.50
C ILE A 587 0.64 -66.42 58.35
N LEU A 588 1.09 -66.40 57.10
CA LEU A 588 2.40 -65.93 56.72
C LEU A 588 2.25 -64.51 56.15
N TRP A 589 2.87 -63.55 56.82
CA TRP A 589 2.87 -62.15 56.42
C TRP A 589 4.13 -61.80 55.63
N SER A 590 3.91 -61.18 54.48
CA SER A 590 4.88 -60.33 53.80
C SER A 590 4.40 -58.90 53.86
N ALA A 591 5.15 -57.99 54.48
CA ALA A 591 4.76 -56.61 54.66
C ALA A 591 5.93 -55.64 54.48
N ASP A 592 5.61 -54.44 54.01
CA ASP A 592 6.55 -53.34 53.83
C ASP A 592 5.88 -51.99 54.10
N TRP A 593 6.64 -51.05 54.64
CA TRP A 593 6.17 -49.73 55.05
C TRP A 593 6.43 -48.69 53.97
N SER A 594 5.36 -48.06 53.45
CA SER A 594 5.48 -46.89 52.59
C SER A 594 5.61 -45.64 53.46
N GLU A 595 6.84 -45.11 53.60
CA GLU A 595 7.07 -43.82 54.24
C GLU A 595 6.33 -42.68 53.53
N THR A 596 6.13 -42.79 52.22
CA THR A 596 5.52 -41.74 51.39
C THR A 596 4.02 -41.64 51.63
N ASP A 597 3.35 -42.79 51.75
CA ASP A 597 1.91 -42.85 51.97
C ASP A 597 1.55 -42.92 53.46
N GLN A 598 2.52 -43.18 54.34
CA GLN A 598 2.33 -43.49 55.76
C GLN A 598 1.41 -44.70 55.96
N VAL A 599 1.59 -45.71 55.10
CA VAL A 599 0.75 -46.92 55.02
C VAL A 599 1.63 -48.16 55.02
N LEU A 600 1.23 -49.17 55.79
CA LEU A 600 1.84 -50.50 55.76
C LEU A 600 1.12 -51.36 54.74
N PHE A 601 1.79 -51.79 53.67
CA PHE A 601 1.23 -52.75 52.70
C PHE A 601 1.61 -54.16 53.11
N ALA A 602 0.64 -55.07 53.12
CA ALA A 602 0.84 -56.42 53.59
C ALA A 602 0.07 -57.45 52.73
N VAL A 603 0.67 -58.62 52.62
CA VAL A 603 0.11 -59.81 51.99
C VAL A 603 0.02 -60.89 53.06
N ALA A 604 -1.19 -61.40 53.30
CA ALA A 604 -1.47 -62.50 54.20
C ALA A 604 -1.74 -63.78 53.40
N HIS A 605 -0.85 -64.75 53.55
CA HIS A 605 -0.99 -66.07 52.95
C HIS A 605 -1.44 -67.09 53.99
N ASP A 606 -2.43 -67.92 53.66
CA ASP A 606 -2.91 -68.98 54.53
C ASP A 606 -1.95 -70.17 54.53
N ILE A 607 -1.25 -70.37 55.63
CA ILE A 607 -0.37 -71.53 55.82
C ILE A 607 -0.97 -72.57 56.76
N THR A 608 -2.26 -72.47 57.10
CA THR A 608 -2.96 -73.47 57.92
C THR A 608 -2.87 -74.87 57.32
N PRO A 609 -3.11 -75.08 56.00
CA PRO A 609 -2.93 -76.41 55.39
C PRO A 609 -1.48 -76.90 55.46
N LEU A 610 -0.51 -75.99 55.30
CA LEU A 610 0.91 -76.32 55.39
C LEU A 610 1.27 -76.81 56.79
N VAL A 611 0.87 -76.06 57.83
CA VAL A 611 1.13 -76.41 59.24
C VAL A 611 0.44 -77.72 59.62
N GLN A 612 -0.79 -77.95 59.15
CA GLN A 612 -1.50 -79.21 59.37
C GLN A 612 -0.79 -80.40 58.71
N ASN A 613 -0.31 -80.22 57.47
CA ASN A 613 0.45 -81.24 56.75
C ASN A 613 1.80 -81.54 57.42
N GLU A 614 2.52 -80.51 57.89
CA GLU A 614 3.76 -80.67 58.65
C GLU A 614 3.51 -81.43 59.96
N ALA A 615 2.45 -81.08 60.70
CA ALA A 615 2.06 -81.77 61.92
C ALA A 615 1.66 -83.23 61.68
N PHE A 616 0.92 -83.50 60.59
CA PHE A 616 0.56 -84.87 60.18
C PHE A 616 1.79 -85.69 59.79
N ALA A 617 2.69 -85.13 58.98
CA ALA A 617 3.93 -85.79 58.57
C ALA A 617 4.85 -86.10 59.76
N ASN A 618 4.96 -85.19 60.73
CA ASN A 618 5.71 -85.41 61.95
C ASN A 618 5.07 -86.52 62.81
N ARG A 619 3.74 -86.52 62.95
CA ARG A 619 3.02 -87.58 63.68
C ARG A 619 3.16 -88.95 62.99
N GLN A 620 3.21 -89.01 61.66
CA GLN A 620 3.51 -90.25 60.92
C GLN A 620 4.95 -90.73 61.16
N ARG A 621 5.95 -89.82 61.16
CA ARG A 621 7.34 -90.19 61.52
C ARG A 621 7.43 -90.72 62.94
N ASP A 622 6.75 -90.09 63.89
CA ASP A 622 6.77 -90.50 65.29
C ASP A 622 6.14 -91.89 65.46
N ILE A 623 5.00 -92.17 64.80
CA ILE A 623 4.37 -93.50 64.82
C ILE A 623 5.28 -94.56 64.18
N LEU A 624 5.92 -94.27 63.05
CA LEU A 624 6.86 -95.20 62.41
C LEU A 624 8.10 -95.47 63.28
N SER A 625 8.56 -94.48 64.05
CA SER A 625 9.67 -94.67 64.98
C SER A 625 9.31 -95.59 66.16
N LEU A 626 8.07 -95.53 66.64
CA LEU A 626 7.54 -96.34 67.75
C LEU A 626 7.32 -97.82 67.40
N ILE A 627 7.01 -98.14 66.14
CA ILE A 627 6.83 -99.54 65.69
C ILE A 627 8.17 -100.30 65.56
N SER A 628 9.31 -99.60 65.49
CA SER A 628 10.61 -100.22 65.23
C SER A 628 11.36 -100.75 66.47
N LEU A 629 10.79 -100.67 67.68
CA LEU A 629 11.54 -100.84 68.94
C LEU A 629 11.16 -102.01 69.88
N ASP A 630 10.34 -102.98 69.47
CA ASP A 630 10.19 -104.26 70.20
C ASP A 630 10.82 -105.44 69.43
N ARG A 631 11.97 -105.91 69.92
CA ARG A 631 12.81 -107.07 69.47
C ARG A 631 12.28 -108.42 70.02
N PRO A 632 12.85 -109.63 69.72
CA PRO A 632 13.88 -110.07 68.74
C PRO A 632 13.52 -111.38 67.98
N LEU A 633 14.41 -111.87 67.10
CA LEU A 633 14.69 -113.33 66.99
C LEU A 633 16.17 -113.56 66.60
N THR A 634 16.78 -114.37 67.43
CA THR A 634 18.09 -115.03 67.39
C THR A 634 18.20 -116.10 66.28
N GLU A 635 19.44 -116.42 65.92
CA GLU A 635 19.91 -117.57 65.09
C GLU A 635 19.54 -117.47 63.59
N ILE A 636 20.46 -117.58 62.61
CA ILE A 636 21.77 -118.23 62.44
C ILE A 636 22.67 -117.33 61.58
#